data_AF-A0A2E8JQJ2-F1
#
_entry.id   AF-A0A2E8JQJ2-F1
#
_cell.length_a   1.000
_cell.length_b   1.000
_cell.length_c   1.000
_cell.angle_alpha   90.00
_cell.angle_beta   90.00
_cell.angle_gamma   90.00
#
_symmetry.space_group_name_H-M   'P 1'
#
loop_
_entity.id
_entity.type
_entity.pdbx_description
1 polymer ?
#
loop_
_entity_poly.entity_id
_entity_poly.type
_entity_poly.pdbx_seq_one_letter_code
_entity_poly.pdbx_strand_id
1 'polypeptide(L)'
;MKRRWDAGLTVVELVVAIVVVGILIVIGVYSYGQIQRQAAEKAVISDLQQASALMLQGSIRDRGTYPTSIPQDMKHTEGVELEVAESGVRSYYEGLSPVQNGVLFAQICEDLISEGVGRGVNQGGDSEDYISGCGNWNDDSMQITGWNTQRYDTPVHRDTLENYAQSFTTNDAWNKAAHEATVSTFYGELIERFESSGGEFPIITFWDYWANSGNGGIMREELPTAIERPYFCIDAVHTRYDDLRWYITSSQKVYQGSCESA
;
A
#
# COMPACT_ATOMS: atom_id res chain seq x y z
N MET A 1 72.52 -7.21 18.51
CA MET A 1 71.22 -7.02 17.82
C MET A 1 70.54 -8.38 17.68
N LYS A 2 69.46 -8.63 18.43
CA LYS A 2 68.71 -9.90 18.39
C LYS A 2 67.53 -9.71 17.43
N ARG A 3 67.67 -10.12 16.17
CA ARG A 3 66.53 -10.28 15.25
C ARG A 3 65.83 -11.59 15.64
N ARG A 4 64.62 -11.51 16.19
CA ARG A 4 63.71 -12.63 16.41
C ARG A 4 62.65 -12.63 15.30
N TRP A 5 62.94 -13.36 14.25
CA TRP A 5 62.03 -13.90 13.23
C TRP A 5 62.69 -15.26 12.88
N ASP A 6 62.04 -16.41 12.87
CA ASP A 6 60.75 -16.73 12.28
C ASP A 6 60.03 -17.84 13.06
N ALA A 7 58.76 -17.62 13.41
CA ALA A 7 57.85 -18.75 13.62
C ALA A 7 57.38 -19.17 12.22
N GLY A 8 57.87 -20.32 11.75
CA GLY A 8 57.46 -20.87 10.46
C GLY A 8 55.95 -21.07 10.45
N LEU A 9 55.27 -20.46 9.47
CA LEU A 9 53.84 -20.59 9.25
C LEU A 9 53.50 -22.09 9.19
N THR A 10 52.79 -22.62 10.18
CA THR A 10 52.44 -24.04 10.16
C THR A 10 51.33 -24.25 9.13
N VAL A 11 51.32 -25.42 8.47
CA VAL A 11 50.25 -25.78 7.51
C VAL A 11 48.87 -25.66 8.18
N VAL A 12 48.79 -25.98 9.47
CA VAL A 12 47.56 -25.84 10.27
C VAL A 12 47.10 -24.38 10.35
N GLU A 13 48.01 -23.45 10.59
CA GLU A 13 47.71 -22.01 10.72
C GLU A 13 47.23 -21.41 9.38
N LEU A 14 47.81 -21.87 8.26
CA LEU A 14 47.33 -21.53 6.91
C LEU A 14 45.92 -22.09 6.65
N VAL A 15 45.66 -23.35 7.01
CA VAL A 15 44.34 -23.98 6.83
C VAL A 15 43.27 -23.27 7.65
N VAL A 16 43.57 -22.92 8.91
CA VAL A 16 42.64 -22.17 9.77
C VAL A 16 42.36 -20.78 9.18
N ALA A 17 43.38 -20.06 8.69
CA ALA A 17 43.18 -18.76 8.07
C ALA A 17 42.27 -18.82 6.82
N ILE A 18 42.45 -19.82 5.96
CA ILE A 18 41.61 -20.02 4.76
C ILE A 18 40.16 -20.32 5.15
N VAL A 19 39.94 -21.17 6.16
CA VAL A 19 38.59 -21.51 6.65
C VAL A 19 37.90 -20.26 7.22
N VAL A 20 38.60 -19.47 8.03
CA VAL A 20 38.04 -18.23 8.61
C VAL A 20 37.68 -17.21 7.52
N VAL A 21 38.58 -16.98 6.55
CA VAL A 21 38.29 -16.08 5.42
C VAL A 21 37.12 -16.59 4.57
N GLY A 22 37.04 -17.90 4.33
CA GLY A 22 35.92 -18.51 3.62
C GLY A 22 34.57 -18.24 4.29
N ILE A 23 34.50 -18.42 5.62
CA ILE A 23 33.29 -18.14 6.40
C ILE A 23 32.93 -16.64 6.34
N LEU A 24 33.92 -15.75 6.49
CA LEU A 24 33.70 -14.30 6.44
C LEU A 24 33.19 -13.83 5.08
N ILE A 25 33.70 -14.38 3.97
CA ILE A 25 33.23 -14.05 2.62
C ILE A 25 31.77 -14.45 2.46
N VAL A 26 31.41 -15.67 2.88
CA VAL A 26 30.03 -16.17 2.74
C VAL A 26 29.05 -15.28 3.51
N ILE A 27 29.32 -14.98 4.79
CA ILE A 27 28.46 -14.10 5.60
C ILE A 27 28.42 -12.68 5.01
N GLY A 28 29.55 -12.17 4.53
CA GLY A 28 29.66 -10.85 3.93
C GLY A 28 28.75 -10.66 2.72
N VAL A 29 28.70 -11.64 1.81
CA VAL A 29 27.87 -11.56 0.59
C VAL A 29 26.38 -11.48 0.91
N TYR A 30 25.88 -12.30 1.84
CA TYR A 30 24.46 -12.27 2.22
C TYR A 30 24.07 -10.95 2.90
N SER A 31 24.92 -10.43 3.78
CA SER A 31 24.65 -9.16 4.47
C SER A 31 24.65 -7.96 3.53
N TYR A 32 25.54 -7.96 2.53
CA TYR A 32 25.65 -6.88 1.55
C TYR A 32 24.42 -6.78 0.65
N GLY A 33 23.83 -7.92 0.24
CA GLY A 33 22.62 -7.93 -0.58
C GLY A 33 21.42 -7.28 0.10
N GLN A 34 21.23 -7.55 1.40
CA GLN A 34 20.14 -6.95 2.19
C GLN A 34 20.34 -5.44 2.39
N ILE A 35 21.56 -5.00 2.64
CA ILE A 35 21.88 -3.57 2.80
C ILE A 35 21.66 -2.82 1.48
N GLN A 36 22.08 -3.39 0.34
CA GLN A 36 21.82 -2.79 -0.98
C GLN A 36 20.33 -2.67 -1.27
N ARG A 37 19.54 -3.70 -0.94
CA ARG A 37 18.08 -3.68 -1.11
C ARG A 37 17.41 -2.61 -0.24
N GLN A 38 17.78 -2.51 1.04
CA GLN A 38 17.25 -1.46 1.93
C GLN A 38 17.64 -0.05 1.47
N ALA A 39 18.84 0.12 0.91
CA ALA A 39 19.27 1.38 0.34
C ALA A 39 18.46 1.72 -0.92
N ALA A 40 18.19 0.74 -1.78
CA ALA A 40 17.34 0.88 -2.96
C ALA A 40 15.90 1.26 -2.58
N GLU A 41 15.31 0.59 -1.60
CA GLU A 41 13.97 0.91 -1.09
C GLU A 41 13.89 2.35 -0.56
N LYS A 42 14.85 2.76 0.27
CA LYS A 42 14.92 4.15 0.77
C LYS A 42 15.12 5.16 -0.36
N ALA A 43 15.88 4.82 -1.39
CA ALA A 43 16.06 5.67 -2.56
C ALA A 43 14.74 5.86 -3.31
N VAL A 44 14.02 4.77 -3.59
CA VAL A 44 12.68 4.82 -4.22
C VAL A 44 11.73 5.72 -3.44
N ILE A 45 11.61 5.52 -2.13
CA ILE A 45 10.73 6.32 -1.25
C ILE A 45 11.15 7.80 -1.23
N SER A 46 12.45 8.08 -1.13
CA SER A 46 12.98 9.45 -1.13
C SER A 46 12.73 10.16 -2.46
N ASP A 47 12.85 9.45 -3.57
CA ASP A 47 12.62 10.01 -4.90
C ASP A 47 11.12 10.25 -5.15
N LEU A 48 10.24 9.35 -4.71
CA LEU A 48 8.78 9.58 -4.70
C LEU A 48 8.40 10.84 -3.91
N GLN A 49 8.97 11.05 -2.73
CA GLN A 49 8.71 12.25 -1.92
C GLN A 49 9.19 13.53 -2.60
N GLN A 50 10.32 13.49 -3.31
CA GLN A 50 10.79 14.61 -4.11
C GLN A 50 9.87 14.87 -5.31
N ALA A 51 9.44 13.82 -6.01
CA ALA A 51 8.52 13.92 -7.13
C ALA A 51 7.17 14.52 -6.70
N SER A 52 6.59 14.06 -5.59
CA SER A 52 5.33 14.59 -5.07
C SER A 52 5.43 16.08 -4.69
N ALA A 53 6.56 16.51 -4.12
CA ALA A 53 6.81 17.92 -3.83
C ALA A 53 6.85 18.78 -5.11
N LEU A 54 7.44 18.25 -6.20
CA LEU A 54 7.43 18.92 -7.50
C LEU A 54 6.03 18.98 -8.13
N MET A 55 5.22 17.93 -7.97
CA MET A 55 3.84 17.92 -8.43
C MET A 55 3.02 19.01 -7.72
N LEU A 56 3.17 19.12 -6.39
CA LEU A 56 2.51 20.16 -5.59
C LEU A 56 2.99 21.57 -5.93
N GLN A 57 4.29 21.76 -6.17
CA GLN A 57 4.81 23.04 -6.65
C GLN A 57 4.24 23.39 -8.04
N GLY A 58 4.12 22.38 -8.91
CA GLY A 58 3.47 22.49 -10.21
C GLY A 58 2.02 22.92 -10.09
N SER A 59 1.26 22.34 -9.16
CA SER A 59 -0.15 22.70 -8.98
C SER A 59 -0.35 24.13 -8.52
N ILE A 60 0.53 24.68 -7.69
CA ILE A 60 0.51 26.10 -7.33
C ILE A 60 0.70 26.99 -8.56
N ARG A 61 1.61 26.61 -9.47
CA ARG A 61 1.87 27.36 -10.71
C ARG A 61 0.70 27.28 -11.68
N ASP A 62 0.09 26.10 -11.76
CA ASP A 62 -0.91 25.77 -12.77
C ASP A 62 -2.36 25.91 -12.22
N ARG A 63 -2.55 26.80 -11.23
CA ARG A 63 -3.85 27.20 -10.65
C ARG A 63 -4.67 26.04 -10.06
N GLY A 64 -3.99 25.09 -9.44
CA GLY A 64 -4.59 23.97 -8.73
C GLY A 64 -4.53 22.64 -9.49
N THR A 65 -4.22 22.61 -10.79
CA THR A 65 -4.09 21.34 -11.52
C THR A 65 -2.69 20.76 -11.40
N TYR A 66 -2.57 19.46 -11.14
CA TYR A 66 -1.27 18.79 -11.13
C TYR A 66 -0.68 18.61 -12.53
N PRO A 67 0.67 18.63 -12.67
CA PRO A 67 1.34 18.24 -13.91
C PRO A 67 0.96 16.81 -14.33
N THR A 68 1.00 16.52 -15.63
CA THR A 68 0.78 15.15 -16.14
C THR A 68 2.07 14.35 -16.28
N SER A 69 3.21 14.95 -15.92
CA SER A 69 4.52 14.32 -15.96
C SER A 69 5.44 14.93 -14.92
N ILE A 70 6.39 14.14 -14.45
CA ILE A 70 7.45 14.62 -13.55
C ILE A 70 8.39 15.53 -14.36
N PRO A 71 8.83 16.68 -13.82
CA PRO A 71 9.80 17.54 -14.47
C PRO A 71 11.07 16.78 -14.86
N GLN A 72 11.49 16.90 -16.12
CA GLN A 72 12.65 16.14 -16.66
C GLN A 72 13.99 16.51 -16.00
N ASP A 73 14.05 17.63 -15.30
CA ASP A 73 15.21 18.10 -14.56
C ASP A 73 15.27 17.55 -13.12
N MET A 74 14.26 16.78 -12.69
CA MET A 74 14.30 16.07 -11.42
C MET A 74 15.44 15.05 -11.43
N LYS A 75 16.39 15.25 -10.52
CA LYS A 75 17.40 14.23 -10.23
C LYS A 75 16.76 13.14 -9.39
N HIS A 76 16.91 11.91 -9.83
CA HIS A 76 16.54 10.71 -9.10
C HIS A 76 17.78 9.81 -8.95
N THR A 77 17.70 8.87 -8.02
CA THR A 77 18.74 7.91 -7.74
C THR A 77 18.89 6.96 -8.93
N GLU A 78 20.13 6.57 -9.23
CA GLU A 78 20.41 5.60 -10.30
C GLU A 78 19.65 4.29 -10.04
N GLY A 79 18.92 3.83 -11.05
CA GLY A 79 18.13 2.61 -10.98
C GLY A 79 16.71 2.78 -10.44
N VAL A 80 16.29 3.99 -10.06
CA VAL A 80 14.89 4.32 -9.74
C VAL A 80 14.22 4.88 -10.98
N GLU A 81 13.10 4.31 -11.40
CA GLU A 81 12.25 4.83 -12.46
C GLU A 81 10.96 5.37 -11.85
N LEU A 82 10.52 6.54 -12.29
CA LEU A 82 9.33 7.23 -11.78
C LEU A 82 8.37 7.53 -12.93
N GLU A 83 7.07 7.37 -12.70
CA GLU A 83 6.03 7.63 -13.69
C GLU A 83 4.79 8.26 -13.04
N VAL A 84 4.21 9.30 -13.66
CA VAL A 84 2.89 9.79 -13.25
C VAL A 84 1.85 8.84 -13.86
N ALA A 85 1.35 7.92 -13.05
CA ALA A 85 0.34 6.97 -13.49
C ALA A 85 -1.04 7.62 -13.63
N GLU A 86 -1.37 8.58 -12.75
CA GLU A 86 -2.62 9.32 -12.80
C GLU A 86 -2.40 10.80 -12.46
N SER A 87 -3.10 11.70 -13.16
CA SER A 87 -3.13 13.13 -12.85
C SER A 87 -4.42 13.75 -13.40
N GLY A 88 -5.18 14.43 -12.55
CA GLY A 88 -6.50 14.91 -12.91
C GLY A 88 -7.29 15.42 -11.71
N VAL A 89 -8.57 15.05 -11.66
CA VAL A 89 -9.47 15.34 -10.54
C VAL A 89 -10.11 14.05 -10.04
N ARG A 90 -10.32 13.95 -8.73
CA ARG A 90 -11.11 12.89 -8.09
C ARG A 90 -12.23 13.48 -7.25
N SER A 91 -13.26 12.67 -7.04
CA SER A 91 -14.39 13.03 -6.17
C SER A 91 -13.93 13.08 -4.71
N TYR A 92 -14.27 14.18 -4.04
CA TYR A 92 -13.99 14.42 -2.63
C TYR A 92 -15.26 14.88 -1.92
N TYR A 93 -15.43 14.44 -0.68
CA TYR A 93 -16.57 14.80 0.15
C TYR A 93 -16.11 15.57 1.40
N GLU A 94 -16.84 16.64 1.75
CA GLU A 94 -16.57 17.46 2.93
C GLU A 94 -17.77 17.45 3.88
N GLY A 95 -17.49 17.57 5.18
CA GLY A 95 -18.53 17.73 6.20
C GLY A 95 -19.46 16.53 6.30
N LEU A 96 -18.93 15.32 6.09
CA LEU A 96 -19.68 14.08 6.20
C LEU A 96 -20.23 13.92 7.62
N SER A 97 -21.52 13.58 7.73
CA SER A 97 -22.06 13.07 8.98
C SER A 97 -21.40 11.74 9.34
N PRO A 98 -21.47 11.29 10.61
CA PRO A 98 -20.97 9.97 11.01
C PRO A 98 -21.52 8.83 10.15
N VAL A 99 -22.81 8.88 9.78
CA VAL A 99 -23.44 7.86 8.94
C VAL A 99 -22.95 7.95 7.50
N GLN A 100 -22.86 9.16 6.93
CA GLN A 100 -22.34 9.37 5.58
C GLN A 100 -20.89 8.90 5.45
N ASN A 101 -20.08 9.07 6.49
CA ASN A 101 -18.72 8.56 6.55
C ASN A 101 -18.70 7.02 6.44
N GLY A 102 -19.58 6.32 7.17
CA GLY A 102 -19.78 4.88 7.01
C GLY A 102 -20.30 4.48 5.62
N VAL A 103 -21.17 5.29 5.00
CA VAL A 103 -21.66 5.08 3.63
C VAL A 103 -20.55 5.23 2.60
N LEU A 104 -19.67 6.23 2.75
CA LEU A 104 -18.52 6.42 1.85
C LEU A 104 -17.58 5.22 1.92
N PHE A 105 -17.26 4.75 3.13
CA PHE A 105 -16.42 3.55 3.31
C PHE A 105 -17.03 2.33 2.62
N ALA A 106 -18.33 2.10 2.80
CA ALA A 106 -19.05 1.01 2.16
C ALA A 106 -19.04 1.09 0.63
N GLN A 107 -19.27 2.29 0.10
CA GLN A 107 -19.32 2.52 -1.34
C GLN A 107 -17.96 2.28 -1.98
N ILE A 108 -16.89 2.78 -1.38
CA ILE A 108 -15.52 2.56 -1.88
C ILE A 108 -15.16 1.08 -1.85
N CYS A 109 -15.55 0.36 -0.80
CA CYS A 109 -15.34 -1.08 -0.70
C CYS A 109 -16.02 -1.84 -1.85
N GLU A 110 -17.27 -1.49 -2.18
CA GLU A 110 -17.99 -2.04 -3.34
C GLU A 110 -17.35 -1.64 -4.68
N ASP A 111 -16.93 -0.39 -4.82
CA ASP A 111 -16.28 0.11 -6.03
C ASP A 111 -15.00 -0.69 -6.33
N LEU A 112 -14.14 -0.91 -5.32
CA LEU A 112 -12.91 -1.72 -5.45
C LEU A 112 -13.20 -3.17 -5.87
N ILE A 113 -14.28 -3.77 -5.37
CA ILE A 113 -14.69 -5.11 -5.81
C ILE A 113 -15.13 -5.08 -7.27
N SER A 114 -15.92 -4.08 -7.66
CA SER A 114 -16.43 -3.93 -9.03
C SER A 114 -15.31 -3.68 -10.05
N GLU A 115 -14.24 -3.00 -9.62
CA GLU A 115 -13.03 -2.74 -10.39
C GLU A 115 -12.11 -3.97 -10.48
N GLY A 116 -12.36 -5.00 -9.66
CA GLY A 116 -11.62 -6.24 -9.67
C GLY A 116 -10.39 -6.25 -8.75
N VAL A 117 -10.24 -5.26 -7.87
CA VAL A 117 -9.14 -5.17 -6.89
C VAL A 117 -9.18 -6.36 -5.91
N GLY A 118 -10.38 -6.90 -5.64
CA GLY A 118 -10.57 -8.11 -4.85
C GLY A 118 -10.20 -9.43 -5.57
N ARG A 119 -9.75 -9.37 -6.83
CA ARG A 119 -9.36 -10.53 -7.64
C ARG A 119 -7.86 -10.71 -7.67
N GLY A 120 -7.42 -11.96 -7.71
CA GLY A 120 -6.03 -12.29 -8.01
C GLY A 120 -5.93 -13.46 -8.97
N VAL A 121 -4.75 -13.63 -9.57
CA VAL A 121 -4.45 -14.75 -10.47
C VAL A 121 -3.90 -15.89 -9.64
N ASN A 122 -4.61 -17.02 -9.64
CA ASN A 122 -4.20 -18.22 -8.94
C ASN A 122 -3.02 -18.91 -9.66
N GLN A 123 -2.37 -19.90 -9.05
CA GLN A 123 -1.22 -20.57 -9.68
C GLN A 123 -1.58 -21.36 -10.96
N GLY A 124 -2.86 -21.62 -11.21
CA GLY A 124 -3.34 -22.19 -12.47
C GLY A 124 -3.42 -21.17 -13.62
N GLY A 125 -3.25 -19.87 -13.32
CA GLY A 125 -3.42 -18.77 -14.27
C GLY A 125 -4.86 -18.27 -14.37
N ASP A 126 -5.79 -18.81 -13.57
CA ASP A 126 -7.19 -18.37 -13.56
C ASP A 126 -7.37 -17.21 -12.59
N SER A 127 -8.29 -16.30 -12.92
CA SER A 127 -8.68 -15.20 -12.03
C SER A 127 -9.69 -15.71 -11.00
N GLU A 128 -9.46 -15.37 -9.73
CA GLU A 128 -10.27 -15.80 -8.60
C GLU A 128 -10.63 -14.61 -7.69
N ASP A 129 -11.88 -14.58 -7.21
CA ASP A 129 -12.37 -13.57 -6.27
C ASP A 129 -11.94 -13.94 -4.84
N TYR A 130 -10.87 -13.30 -4.33
CA TYR A 130 -10.44 -13.47 -2.94
C TYR A 130 -11.29 -12.61 -1.97
N ILE A 131 -11.78 -11.47 -2.45
CA ILE A 131 -12.74 -10.60 -1.79
C ILE A 131 -13.91 -10.37 -2.77
N SER A 132 -15.12 -10.63 -2.30
CA SER A 132 -16.30 -10.80 -3.17
C SER A 132 -17.52 -9.99 -2.77
N GLY A 133 -17.48 -9.31 -1.62
CA GLY A 133 -18.57 -8.42 -1.23
C GLY A 133 -18.18 -7.49 -0.10
N CYS A 134 -18.82 -6.33 -0.04
CA CYS A 134 -18.87 -5.49 1.13
C CYS A 134 -20.34 -5.33 1.53
N GLY A 135 -20.59 -5.06 2.79
CA GLY A 135 -21.97 -5.05 3.24
C GLY A 135 -22.10 -4.49 4.62
N ASN A 136 -22.95 -3.48 4.74
CA ASN A 136 -23.49 -3.11 6.02
C ASN A 136 -24.19 -4.32 6.63
N TRP A 137 -23.74 -4.73 7.80
CA TRP A 137 -24.33 -5.82 8.57
C TRP A 137 -25.11 -5.25 9.76
N ASN A 138 -25.99 -6.07 10.34
CA ASN A 138 -26.74 -5.67 11.53
C ASN A 138 -25.82 -5.20 12.67
N ASP A 139 -26.36 -4.32 13.51
CA ASP A 139 -25.74 -3.84 14.75
C ASP A 139 -24.49 -2.98 14.50
N ASP A 140 -24.63 -1.92 13.69
CA ASP A 140 -23.61 -0.87 13.54
C ASP A 140 -22.24 -1.42 13.07
N SER A 141 -22.26 -2.35 12.12
CA SER A 141 -21.05 -3.04 11.65
C SER A 141 -20.97 -3.17 10.14
N MET A 142 -19.75 -3.33 9.64
CA MET A 142 -19.45 -3.58 8.24
C MET A 142 -18.85 -4.98 8.09
N GLN A 143 -19.31 -5.73 7.10
CA GLN A 143 -18.75 -7.00 6.71
C GLN A 143 -18.03 -6.89 5.37
N ILE A 144 -16.77 -7.32 5.32
CA ILE A 144 -16.03 -7.53 4.07
C ILE A 144 -15.97 -9.03 3.85
N THR A 145 -16.67 -9.49 2.82
CA THR A 145 -16.87 -10.89 2.46
C THR A 145 -15.75 -11.34 1.53
N GLY A 146 -15.16 -12.49 1.86
CA GLY A 146 -14.13 -13.13 1.07
C GLY A 146 -13.87 -14.51 1.63
N TRP A 147 -12.71 -15.08 1.34
CA TRP A 147 -12.31 -16.37 1.90
C TRP A 147 -12.23 -16.36 3.43
N ASN A 148 -11.81 -15.23 4.01
CA ASN A 148 -11.82 -14.98 5.44
C ASN A 148 -12.68 -13.75 5.75
N THR A 149 -14.00 -13.92 5.69
CA THR A 149 -14.97 -12.86 5.97
C THR A 149 -14.64 -12.17 7.30
N GLN A 150 -14.45 -10.86 7.23
CA GLN A 150 -14.23 -10.02 8.41
C GLN A 150 -15.47 -9.19 8.69
N ARG A 151 -15.81 -9.08 9.97
CA ARG A 151 -16.80 -8.15 10.50
C ARG A 151 -16.07 -7.10 11.33
N TYR A 152 -16.33 -5.84 11.02
CA TYR A 152 -15.79 -4.67 11.70
C TYR A 152 -16.91 -3.98 12.45
N ASP A 153 -16.93 -4.18 13.77
CA ASP A 153 -17.82 -3.45 14.66
C ASP A 153 -17.26 -2.03 14.91
N THR A 154 -18.15 -1.05 15.06
CA THR A 154 -17.77 0.32 15.36
C THR A 154 -17.26 0.46 16.81
N PRO A 155 -16.30 1.37 17.09
CA PRO A 155 -15.58 2.19 16.12
C PRO A 155 -14.54 1.40 15.31
N VAL A 156 -14.56 1.56 13.99
CA VAL A 156 -13.55 0.97 13.10
C VAL A 156 -12.37 1.93 12.98
N HIS A 157 -11.21 1.52 13.49
CA HIS A 157 -9.97 2.29 13.41
C HIS A 157 -9.19 1.93 12.16
N ARG A 158 -8.44 2.91 11.64
CA ARG A 158 -7.48 2.74 10.54
C ARG A 158 -6.55 1.56 10.78
N ASP A 159 -5.90 1.54 11.95
CA ASP A 159 -4.93 0.51 12.32
C ASP A 159 -5.56 -0.88 12.40
N THR A 160 -6.87 -1.01 12.67
CA THR A 160 -7.55 -2.31 12.64
C THR A 160 -7.51 -2.92 11.25
N LEU A 161 -7.77 -2.11 10.22
CA LEU A 161 -7.75 -2.54 8.82
C LEU A 161 -6.33 -2.81 8.34
N GLU A 162 -5.37 -1.93 8.67
CA GLU A 162 -3.96 -2.12 8.29
C GLU A 162 -3.35 -3.37 8.93
N ASN A 163 -3.61 -3.58 10.23
CA ASN A 163 -3.11 -4.77 10.92
C ASN A 163 -3.72 -6.04 10.32
N TYR A 164 -4.99 -6.03 9.93
CA TYR A 164 -5.58 -7.17 9.23
C TYR A 164 -4.89 -7.40 7.88
N ALA A 165 -4.71 -6.36 7.07
CA ALA A 165 -4.03 -6.44 5.77
C ALA A 165 -2.62 -7.05 5.89
N GLN A 166 -1.85 -6.60 6.89
CA GLN A 166 -0.45 -7.01 7.09
C GLN A 166 -0.31 -8.39 7.77
N SER A 167 -1.28 -8.78 8.60
CA SER A 167 -1.23 -10.05 9.34
C SER A 167 -2.00 -11.18 8.66
N PHE A 168 -2.76 -10.87 7.60
CA PHE A 168 -3.55 -11.85 6.88
C PHE A 168 -2.66 -12.96 6.33
N THR A 169 -3.07 -14.20 6.58
CA THR A 169 -2.44 -15.38 6.01
C THR A 169 -3.50 -16.41 5.67
N THR A 170 -3.29 -17.12 4.57
CA THR A 170 -4.18 -18.20 4.14
C THR A 170 -3.56 -19.57 4.38
N ASN A 171 -4.41 -20.56 4.65
CA ASN A 171 -4.05 -21.97 4.68
C ASN A 171 -3.99 -22.59 3.28
N ASP A 172 -4.42 -21.86 2.23
CA ASP A 172 -4.25 -22.27 0.85
C ASP A 172 -2.77 -22.17 0.46
N ALA A 173 -2.04 -23.27 0.64
CA ALA A 173 -0.64 -23.35 0.28
C ALA A 173 -0.40 -23.24 -1.24
N TRP A 174 -1.41 -23.51 -2.07
CA TRP A 174 -1.29 -23.44 -3.53
C TRP A 174 -1.37 -21.98 -4.00
N ASN A 175 -2.32 -21.21 -3.51
CA ASN A 175 -2.50 -19.80 -3.92
C ASN A 175 -2.02 -18.76 -2.90
N LYS A 176 -1.26 -19.19 -1.89
CA LYS A 176 -0.84 -18.35 -0.75
C LYS A 176 -0.39 -16.95 -1.14
N ALA A 177 0.59 -16.86 -2.05
CA ALA A 177 1.19 -15.59 -2.44
C ALA A 177 0.18 -14.66 -3.14
N ALA A 178 -0.62 -15.19 -4.06
CA ALA A 178 -1.63 -14.41 -4.77
C ALA A 178 -2.73 -13.91 -3.82
N HIS A 179 -3.21 -14.80 -2.94
CA HIS A 179 -4.26 -14.49 -1.99
C HIS A 179 -3.80 -13.45 -0.95
N GLU A 180 -2.63 -13.64 -0.35
CA GLU A 180 -2.06 -12.69 0.63
C GLU A 180 -1.79 -11.31 -0.01
N ALA A 181 -1.26 -11.30 -1.24
CA ALA A 181 -1.06 -10.06 -1.99
C ALA A 181 -2.39 -9.35 -2.29
N THR A 182 -3.40 -10.05 -2.82
CA THR A 182 -4.70 -9.45 -3.15
C THR A 182 -5.39 -8.86 -1.92
N VAL A 183 -5.36 -9.57 -0.78
CA VAL A 183 -5.96 -9.03 0.46
C VAL A 183 -5.19 -7.82 0.96
N SER A 184 -3.85 -7.86 0.96
CA SER A 184 -3.04 -6.72 1.36
C SER A 184 -3.31 -5.49 0.48
N THR A 185 -3.36 -5.68 -0.85
CA THR A 185 -3.68 -4.62 -1.81
C THR A 185 -5.08 -4.07 -1.55
N PHE A 186 -6.12 -4.91 -1.54
CA PHE A 186 -7.50 -4.45 -1.37
C PHE A 186 -7.71 -3.58 -0.12
N TYR A 187 -7.16 -3.99 1.03
CA TYR A 187 -7.30 -3.20 2.26
C TYR A 187 -6.48 -1.92 2.24
N GLY A 188 -5.28 -1.93 1.63
CA GLY A 188 -4.50 -0.72 1.41
C GLY A 188 -5.29 0.32 0.62
N GLU A 189 -5.90 -0.13 -0.48
CA GLU A 189 -6.66 0.73 -1.39
C GLU A 189 -7.98 1.20 -0.83
N LEU A 190 -8.64 0.35 -0.04
CA LEU A 190 -9.84 0.74 0.70
C LEU A 190 -9.54 1.89 1.66
N ILE A 191 -8.45 1.79 2.43
CA ILE A 191 -8.05 2.83 3.38
C ILE A 191 -7.68 4.11 2.65
N GLU A 192 -6.85 4.00 1.61
CA GLU A 192 -6.37 5.18 0.88
C GLU A 192 -7.48 5.88 0.12
N ARG A 193 -8.28 5.15 -0.64
CA ARG A 193 -9.40 5.74 -1.39
C ARG A 193 -10.41 6.36 -0.44
N PHE A 194 -10.65 5.74 0.72
CA PHE A 194 -11.49 6.33 1.76
C PHE A 194 -10.95 7.67 2.29
N GLU A 195 -9.70 7.73 2.73
CA GLU A 195 -9.08 8.97 3.22
C GLU A 195 -8.99 10.04 2.11
N SER A 196 -8.61 9.64 0.89
CA SER A 196 -8.43 10.55 -0.24
C SER A 196 -9.75 11.09 -0.80
N SER A 197 -10.88 10.40 -0.60
CA SER A 197 -12.23 10.88 -0.89
C SER A 197 -12.84 11.71 0.25
N GLY A 198 -12.10 11.98 1.34
CA GLY A 198 -12.57 12.80 2.46
C GLY A 198 -13.23 12.03 3.60
N GLY A 199 -13.08 10.70 3.61
CA GLY A 199 -13.45 9.85 4.74
C GLY A 199 -12.49 10.00 5.91
N GLU A 200 -13.00 9.83 7.13
CA GLU A 200 -12.23 9.98 8.36
C GLU A 200 -12.32 8.73 9.25
N PHE A 201 -11.20 8.37 9.90
CA PHE A 201 -11.19 7.35 10.96
C PHE A 201 -11.19 8.00 12.36
N PRO A 202 -11.81 7.36 13.38
CA PRO A 202 -12.53 6.10 13.28
C PRO A 202 -13.92 6.25 12.66
N ILE A 203 -14.39 5.20 11.99
CA ILE A 203 -15.79 5.10 11.57
C ILE A 203 -16.59 4.71 12.80
N ILE A 204 -17.34 5.65 13.34
CA ILE A 204 -18.04 5.48 14.62
C ILE A 204 -19.46 4.92 14.49
N THR A 205 -20.01 4.90 13.27
CA THR A 205 -21.33 4.33 13.01
C THR A 205 -21.49 3.95 11.54
N PHE A 206 -22.30 2.93 11.30
CA PHE A 206 -22.90 2.56 10.02
C PHE A 206 -24.43 2.69 10.13
N TRP A 207 -25.12 2.62 9.00
CA TRP A 207 -26.59 2.58 9.01
C TRP A 207 -27.10 1.17 9.37
N ASP A 208 -28.40 1.00 9.55
CA ASP A 208 -29.04 -0.31 9.60
C ASP A 208 -29.69 -0.55 8.23
N TYR A 209 -29.30 -1.62 7.52
CA TYR A 209 -29.86 -1.87 6.17
C TYR A 209 -31.39 -2.04 6.15
N TRP A 210 -31.99 -2.38 7.29
CA TRP A 210 -33.44 -2.55 7.47
C TRP A 210 -34.15 -1.29 7.97
N ALA A 211 -33.42 -0.24 8.39
CA ALA A 211 -34.02 0.97 8.95
C ALA A 211 -34.75 1.80 7.90
N ASN A 212 -35.90 2.33 8.29
CA ASN A 212 -36.71 3.27 7.54
C ASN A 212 -37.39 4.25 8.51
N SER A 213 -38.13 5.22 7.96
CA SER A 213 -38.77 6.28 8.74
C SER A 213 -39.83 5.80 9.75
N GLY A 214 -40.25 4.53 9.69
CA GLY A 214 -41.32 3.97 10.52
C GLY A 214 -40.91 2.90 11.52
N ASN A 215 -39.68 2.36 11.47
CA ASN A 215 -39.28 1.21 12.30
C ASN A 215 -38.08 1.48 13.25
N GLY A 216 -37.55 2.70 13.29
CA GLY A 216 -36.38 3.04 14.10
C GLY A 216 -35.06 2.57 13.46
N GLY A 217 -33.97 2.64 14.24
CA GLY A 217 -32.61 2.35 13.75
C GLY A 217 -31.93 3.58 13.12
N ILE A 218 -30.70 3.39 12.66
CA ILE A 218 -29.90 4.42 12.01
C ILE A 218 -30.16 4.34 10.50
N MET A 219 -30.83 5.33 9.94
CA MET A 219 -31.14 5.34 8.50
C MET A 219 -29.89 5.63 7.66
N ARG A 220 -29.80 5.01 6.48
CA ARG A 220 -28.77 5.38 5.50
C ARG A 220 -28.93 6.84 5.11
N GLU A 221 -27.82 7.58 5.14
CA GLU A 221 -27.76 8.94 4.64
C GLU A 221 -27.06 8.95 3.28
N GLU A 222 -27.67 9.61 2.29
CA GLU A 222 -27.04 9.79 0.98
C GLU A 222 -25.80 10.69 1.10
N LEU A 223 -24.76 10.37 0.34
CA LEU A 223 -23.58 11.22 0.28
C LEU A 223 -23.95 12.60 -0.29
N PRO A 224 -23.34 13.69 0.22
CA PRO A 224 -23.53 15.01 -0.37
C PRO A 224 -22.96 15.04 -1.80
N THR A 225 -23.24 16.11 -2.55
CA THR A 225 -22.62 16.29 -3.86
C THR A 225 -21.10 16.35 -3.70
N ALA A 226 -20.40 15.45 -4.37
CA ALA A 226 -18.94 15.45 -4.39
C ALA A 226 -18.42 16.76 -4.99
N ILE A 227 -17.33 17.27 -4.42
CA ILE A 227 -16.53 18.31 -5.05
C ILE A 227 -15.36 17.65 -5.77
N GLU A 228 -14.99 18.18 -6.93
CA GLU A 228 -13.80 17.71 -7.64
C GLU A 228 -12.56 18.34 -7.00
N ARG A 229 -11.64 17.49 -6.54
CA ARG A 229 -10.33 17.92 -6.06
C ARG A 229 -9.24 17.42 -7.00
N PRO A 230 -8.23 18.25 -7.29
CA PRO A 230 -7.04 17.81 -8.01
C PRO A 230 -6.42 16.58 -7.33
N TYR A 231 -6.01 15.62 -8.13
CA TYR A 231 -5.40 14.37 -7.70
C TYR A 231 -4.22 14.02 -8.60
N PHE A 232 -3.22 13.33 -8.04
CA PHE A 232 -2.18 12.65 -8.79
C PHE A 232 -1.77 11.37 -8.08
N CYS A 233 -1.20 10.44 -8.85
CA CYS A 233 -0.50 9.27 -8.36
C CYS A 233 0.79 9.08 -9.16
N ILE A 234 1.90 8.86 -8.45
CA ILE A 234 3.22 8.60 -9.03
C ILE A 234 3.66 7.20 -8.62
N ASP A 235 3.99 6.37 -9.60
CA ASP A 235 4.62 5.08 -9.43
C ASP A 235 6.14 5.21 -9.41
N ALA A 236 6.78 4.36 -8.63
CA ALA A 236 8.22 4.16 -8.66
C ALA A 236 8.59 2.68 -8.61
N VAL A 237 9.55 2.29 -9.43
CA VAL A 237 10.15 0.95 -9.46
C VAL A 237 11.66 1.04 -9.41
N HIS A 238 12.30 0.02 -8.83
CA HIS A 238 13.74 -0.14 -8.92
C HIS A 238 14.10 -1.15 -10.02
N THR A 239 14.93 -0.75 -10.99
CA THR A 239 15.31 -1.57 -12.16
C THR A 239 15.96 -2.92 -11.83
N ARG A 240 16.60 -3.02 -10.65
CA ARG A 240 17.22 -4.25 -10.15
C ARG A 240 16.32 -5.10 -9.23
N TYR A 241 15.29 -4.49 -8.65
CA TYR A 241 14.42 -5.11 -7.65
C TYR A 241 12.98 -4.81 -8.03
N ASP A 242 12.44 -5.66 -8.88
CA ASP A 242 11.11 -5.63 -9.45
C ASP A 242 9.99 -5.72 -8.40
N ASP A 243 10.31 -6.25 -7.21
CA ASP A 243 9.43 -6.26 -6.04
C ASP A 243 9.45 -4.96 -5.22
N LEU A 244 10.43 -4.08 -5.46
CA LEU A 244 10.45 -2.73 -4.88
C LEU A 244 9.65 -1.77 -5.76
N ARG A 245 8.33 -1.96 -5.73
CA ARG A 245 7.38 -1.03 -6.31
C ARG A 245 6.65 -0.25 -5.22
N TRP A 246 6.65 1.06 -5.35
CA TRP A 246 6.02 1.97 -4.42
C TRP A 246 5.30 3.07 -5.19
N TYR A 247 4.31 3.69 -4.57
CA TYR A 247 3.64 4.84 -5.14
C TYR A 247 3.37 5.92 -4.09
N ILE A 248 3.11 7.13 -4.55
CA ILE A 248 2.71 8.28 -3.72
C ILE A 248 1.56 9.03 -4.40
N THR A 249 0.57 9.41 -3.60
CA THR A 249 -0.58 10.17 -4.09
C THR A 249 -0.54 11.62 -3.63
N SER A 250 -1.54 12.40 -4.01
CA SER A 250 -1.74 13.77 -3.51
C SER A 250 -1.87 13.88 -1.98
N SER A 251 -2.06 12.76 -1.27
CA SER A 251 -2.00 12.67 0.20
C SER A 251 -0.58 12.79 0.78
N GLN A 252 0.45 12.70 -0.05
CA GLN A 252 1.88 12.69 0.31
C GLN A 252 2.34 11.48 1.13
N LYS A 253 1.50 10.46 1.31
CA LYS A 253 1.87 9.17 1.93
C LYS A 253 2.42 8.22 0.87
N VAL A 254 3.43 7.44 1.24
CA VAL A 254 4.10 6.47 0.35
C VAL A 254 3.62 5.06 0.70
N TYR A 255 3.28 4.28 -0.32
CA TYR A 255 2.70 2.95 -0.21
C TYR A 255 3.44 1.96 -1.10
N GLN A 256 3.40 0.68 -0.73
CA GLN A 256 3.96 -0.40 -1.53
C GLN A 256 2.89 -0.90 -2.51
N GLY A 257 3.20 -0.99 -3.81
CA GLY A 257 2.22 -1.33 -4.86
C GLY A 257 2.29 -0.42 -6.07
N SER A 258 1.26 -0.41 -6.92
CA SER A 258 1.12 0.48 -8.09
C SER A 258 -0.12 1.35 -7.98
N CYS A 259 -0.10 2.51 -8.63
CA CYS A 259 -1.25 3.40 -8.78
C CYS A 259 -2.46 2.78 -9.48
N GLU A 260 -2.29 1.73 -10.30
CA GLU A 260 -3.44 0.99 -10.89
C GLU A 260 -4.29 0.28 -9.84
N SER A 261 -3.76 0.18 -8.63
CA SER A 261 -4.45 -0.37 -7.47
C SER A 261 -5.24 0.73 -6.73
N ALA A 262 -4.92 2.02 -6.92
CA ALA A 262 -5.34 3.16 -6.09
C ALA A 262 -6.50 4.03 -6.58
#